data_AF-A0A9P7MBN9-F1
#
_entry.id   AF-A0A9P7MBN9-F1
#
_cell.length_a   1.000
_cell.length_b   1.000
_cell.length_c   1.000
_cell.angle_alpha   90.00
_cell.angle_beta   90.00
_cell.angle_gamma   90.00
#
_symmetry.space_group_name_H-M   'P 1'
#
loop_
_entity.id
_entity.type
_entity.pdbx_description
1 polymer ?
#
loop_
_entity_poly.entity_id
_entity_poly.type
_entity_poly.pdbx_seq_one_letter_code
_entity_poly.pdbx_strand_id
1 'polypeptide(L)'
;MEYPPLLKIELHAHFEVNVTPQILHDIWIRKQQADYPLDLTREEKYTDSNTEGFLGGLLTDKESIQYALRKVLIDFFSDNVVYLELRVRPRQTRDLSAEEDIRIFLDTIKDFEIHFSAMHTQLLLCVNRSHSLAAAKSIVSLATRLRADEGPGVMGIDFCGDPTVRVYGEISMFTPAFKQAAENGLGITVSFAETIATGSRRELDTLLS
;
A
#
# COMPACT_ATOMS: atom_id res chain seq x y z
N MET A 1 38.37 -3.65 8.60
CA MET A 1 37.57 -2.71 9.41
C MET A 1 36.16 -2.85 8.88
N GLU A 2 35.29 -3.53 9.62
CA GLU A 2 33.88 -3.64 9.24
C GLU A 2 33.19 -2.35 9.65
N TYR A 3 32.52 -1.69 8.69
CA TYR A 3 31.67 -0.54 8.99
C TYR A 3 30.42 -1.03 9.73
N PRO A 4 29.90 -0.26 10.70
CA PRO A 4 28.61 -0.60 11.30
C PRO A 4 27.53 -0.63 10.22
N PRO A 5 26.49 -1.47 10.36
CA PRO A 5 25.39 -1.53 9.40
C PRO A 5 24.73 -0.16 9.28
N LEU A 6 24.45 0.27 8.05
CA LEU A 6 23.81 1.55 7.76
C LEU A 6 22.34 1.49 8.15
N LEU A 7 21.91 2.40 9.03
CA LEU A 7 20.49 2.60 9.34
C LEU A 7 19.80 3.31 8.18
N LYS A 8 18.62 2.82 7.78
CA LYS A 8 17.92 3.26 6.57
C LYS A 8 16.55 3.85 6.88
N ILE A 9 16.13 4.78 6.03
CA ILE A 9 14.78 5.34 5.99
C ILE A 9 14.22 4.99 4.62
N GLU A 10 13.10 4.28 4.59
CA GLU A 10 12.39 3.91 3.37
C GLU A 10 11.10 4.73 3.26
N LEU A 11 10.96 5.50 2.18
CA LEU A 11 9.85 6.45 1.97
C LEU A 11 8.95 6.07 0.78
N HIS A 12 9.30 5.01 0.05
CA HIS A 12 8.58 4.56 -1.12
C HIS A 12 8.57 3.02 -1.24
N ALA A 13 7.87 2.37 -0.32
CA ALA A 13 7.59 0.94 -0.40
C ALA A 13 6.09 0.68 -0.59
N HIS A 14 5.71 0.00 -1.67
CA HIS A 14 4.33 -0.50 -1.85
C HIS A 14 4.21 -1.88 -1.22
N PHE A 15 3.23 -2.09 -0.36
CA PHE A 15 3.02 -3.37 0.31
C PHE A 15 2.89 -4.51 -0.71
N GLU A 16 2.04 -4.34 -1.72
CA GLU A 16 1.75 -5.38 -2.70
C GLU A 16 2.96 -5.80 -3.54
N VAL A 17 3.91 -4.89 -3.74
CA VAL A 17 5.17 -5.15 -4.46
C VAL A 17 6.17 -5.89 -3.58
N ASN A 18 6.10 -5.70 -2.26
CA ASN A 18 6.98 -6.36 -1.29
C ASN A 18 6.45 -7.72 -0.82
N VAL A 19 5.21 -8.07 -1.16
CA VAL A 19 4.69 -9.43 -0.94
C VAL A 19 5.34 -10.38 -1.95
N THR A 20 6.37 -11.09 -1.49
CA THR A 20 7.16 -11.99 -2.33
C THR A 20 6.38 -13.25 -2.78
N PRO A 21 6.83 -13.89 -3.87
CA PRO A 21 6.38 -15.23 -4.27
C PRO A 21 6.27 -16.24 -3.13
N GLN A 22 7.28 -16.26 -2.26
CA GLN A 22 7.34 -17.20 -1.15
C GLN A 22 6.25 -16.91 -0.12
N ILE A 23 5.98 -15.64 0.19
CA ILE A 23 4.90 -15.26 1.11
C ILE A 23 3.54 -15.73 0.56
N LEU A 24 3.29 -15.53 -0.73
CA LEU A 24 2.04 -15.99 -1.37
C LEU A 24 1.92 -17.51 -1.36
N HIS A 25 3.02 -18.21 -1.64
CA HIS A 25 3.04 -19.67 -1.57
C HIS A 25 2.75 -20.19 -0.16
N ASP A 26 3.33 -19.58 0.87
CA ASP A 26 3.09 -19.96 2.27
C ASP A 26 1.63 -19.74 2.67
N ILE A 27 1.01 -18.65 2.22
CA ILE A 27 -0.43 -18.37 2.43
C ILE A 27 -1.29 -19.41 1.71
N TRP A 28 -0.95 -19.74 0.46
CA TRP A 28 -1.65 -20.76 -0.31
C TRP A 28 -1.63 -22.12 0.40
N ILE A 29 -0.46 -22.57 0.90
CA ILE A 29 -0.36 -23.82 1.67
C ILE A 29 -1.27 -23.78 2.90
N ARG A 30 -1.26 -22.68 3.66
CA ARG A 30 -2.09 -22.53 4.86
C ARG A 30 -3.58 -22.62 4.55
N LYS A 31 -4.03 -21.94 3.50
CA LYS A 31 -5.42 -21.98 3.04
C LYS A 31 -5.85 -23.37 2.57
N GLN A 32 -4.98 -24.07 1.84
CA GLN A 32 -5.22 -25.46 1.43
C GLN A 32 -5.37 -26.41 2.63
N GLN A 33 -4.56 -26.21 3.68
CA GLN A 33 -4.65 -27.01 4.91
C GLN A 33 -5.90 -26.71 5.74
N ALA A 34 -6.42 -25.48 5.64
CA ALA A 34 -7.63 -25.02 6.32
C ALA A 34 -8.93 -25.32 5.54
N ASP A 35 -8.85 -26.01 4.40
CA ASP A 35 -9.98 -26.26 3.47
C ASP A 35 -10.70 -24.96 3.06
N TYR A 36 -9.95 -23.85 2.97
CA TYR A 36 -10.49 -22.56 2.58
C TYR A 36 -10.77 -22.56 1.06
N PRO A 37 -11.95 -22.12 0.60
CA PRO A 37 -12.29 -22.11 -0.81
C PRO A 37 -11.38 -21.13 -1.57
N LEU A 38 -10.45 -21.68 -2.34
CA LEU A 38 -9.57 -20.90 -3.21
C LEU A 38 -10.20 -20.80 -4.60
N ASP A 39 -10.48 -19.58 -5.03
CA ASP A 39 -10.88 -19.27 -6.40
C ASP A 39 -9.65 -19.10 -7.31
N LEU A 40 -8.68 -20.03 -7.17
CA LEU A 40 -7.47 -20.09 -7.99
C LEU A 40 -7.47 -21.45 -8.65
N THR A 41 -7.63 -21.47 -9.98
CA THR A 41 -7.56 -22.74 -10.72
C THR A 41 -6.17 -23.35 -10.55
N ARG A 42 -6.13 -24.65 -10.21
CA ARG A 42 -4.93 -25.45 -9.84
C ARG A 42 -3.79 -25.44 -10.87
N GLU A 43 -3.99 -24.85 -12.05
CA GLU A 43 -3.08 -24.85 -13.20
C GLU A 43 -2.34 -23.53 -13.42
N GLU A 44 -2.69 -22.45 -12.71
CA GLU A 44 -1.87 -21.25 -12.70
C GLU A 44 -0.62 -21.53 -11.84
N LYS A 45 0.44 -22.00 -12.49
CA LYS A 45 1.76 -22.00 -11.85
C LYS A 45 2.13 -20.56 -11.54
N TYR A 46 2.57 -20.30 -10.32
CA TYR A 46 3.09 -18.99 -9.94
C TYR A 46 4.25 -18.62 -10.89
N THR A 47 4.06 -17.55 -11.65
CA THR A 47 5.07 -16.91 -12.49
C THR A 47 5.08 -15.42 -12.16
N ASP A 48 6.22 -14.75 -12.35
CA ASP A 48 6.35 -13.30 -12.13
C ASP A 48 5.27 -12.48 -12.87
N SER A 49 4.71 -13.02 -13.96
CA SER A 49 3.67 -12.39 -14.79
C SER A 49 2.25 -12.41 -14.20
N ASN A 50 1.96 -13.23 -13.18
CA ASN A 50 0.58 -13.43 -12.68
C ASN A 50 0.39 -12.94 -11.23
N THR A 51 1.38 -12.24 -10.68
CA THR A 51 1.44 -11.79 -9.28
C THR A 51 0.22 -11.00 -8.81
N GLU A 52 -0.34 -10.09 -9.63
CA GLU A 52 -1.51 -9.30 -9.25
C GLU A 52 -2.78 -10.14 -9.02
N GLY A 53 -3.01 -11.16 -9.86
CA GLY A 53 -4.16 -12.07 -9.72
C GLY A 53 -4.06 -12.91 -8.44
N PHE A 54 -2.87 -13.40 -8.13
CA PHE A 54 -2.60 -14.15 -6.90
C PHE A 54 -2.75 -13.30 -5.64
N LEU A 55 -2.29 -12.05 -5.67
CA LEU A 55 -2.46 -11.10 -4.56
C LEU A 55 -3.94 -10.88 -4.23
N GLY A 56 -4.78 -10.70 -5.25
CA GLY A 56 -6.23 -10.54 -5.10
C GLY A 56 -6.93 -11.79 -4.55
N GLY A 57 -6.51 -12.98 -4.99
CA GLY A 57 -7.12 -14.25 -4.57
C GLY A 57 -6.65 -14.79 -3.22
N LEU A 58 -5.45 -14.43 -2.76
CA LEU A 58 -4.87 -14.95 -1.51
C LEU A 58 -4.94 -13.98 -0.34
N LEU A 59 -4.83 -12.67 -0.57
CA LEU A 59 -4.90 -11.67 0.50
C LEU A 59 -6.33 -11.18 0.70
N THR A 60 -7.24 -12.12 0.99
CA THR A 60 -8.69 -11.89 1.07
C THR A 60 -9.21 -11.71 2.49
N ASP A 61 -8.50 -12.23 3.48
CA ASP A 61 -8.90 -12.27 4.88
C ASP A 61 -7.81 -11.72 5.81
N LYS A 62 -8.20 -11.51 7.07
CA LYS A 62 -7.34 -10.96 8.11
C LYS A 62 -6.06 -11.78 8.30
N GLU A 63 -6.14 -13.09 8.45
CA GLU A 63 -4.96 -13.91 8.77
C GLU A 63 -3.91 -13.84 7.66
N SER A 64 -4.38 -13.88 6.41
CA SER A 64 -3.51 -13.78 5.22
C SER A 64 -2.82 -12.42 5.13
N ILE A 65 -3.55 -11.32 5.36
CA ILE A 65 -2.99 -9.96 5.35
C ILE A 65 -2.00 -9.79 6.51
N GLN A 66 -2.35 -10.21 7.73
CA GLN A 66 -1.46 -10.12 8.88
C GLN A 66 -0.17 -10.90 8.68
N TYR A 67 -0.27 -12.10 8.11
CA TYR A 67 0.90 -12.93 7.82
C TYR A 67 1.82 -12.24 6.79
N ALA A 68 1.27 -11.78 5.67
CA ALA A 68 2.03 -11.11 4.63
C ALA A 68 2.70 -9.83 5.16
N LEU A 69 1.96 -8.97 5.85
CA LEU A 69 2.49 -7.72 6.40
C LEU A 69 3.62 -7.98 7.40
N ARG A 70 3.45 -8.95 8.31
CA ARG A 70 4.53 -9.30 9.26
C ARG A 70 5.80 -9.73 8.53
N LYS A 71 5.70 -10.50 7.45
CA LYS A 71 6.86 -10.90 6.65
C LYS A 71 7.53 -9.70 5.96
N VAL A 72 6.75 -8.83 5.34
CA VAL A 72 7.26 -7.59 4.72
C VAL A 72 7.98 -6.70 5.75
N LEU A 73 7.41 -6.52 6.94
CA LEU A 73 8.03 -5.73 8.00
C LEU A 73 9.34 -6.37 8.52
N ILE A 74 9.39 -7.72 8.63
CA ILE A 74 10.61 -8.44 9.00
C ILE A 74 11.72 -8.21 7.96
N ASP A 75 11.39 -8.21 6.66
CA ASP A 75 12.37 -8.01 5.60
C ASP A 75 12.98 -6.60 5.68
N PHE A 76 12.16 -5.54 5.85
CA PHE A 76 12.66 -4.18 6.05
C PHE A 76 13.48 -4.02 7.34
N PHE A 77 13.00 -4.59 8.45
CA PHE A 77 13.72 -4.57 9.71
C PHE A 77 15.09 -5.25 9.59
N SER A 78 15.15 -6.41 8.91
CA SER A 78 16.39 -7.16 8.68
C SER A 78 17.37 -6.42 7.77
N ASP A 79 16.86 -5.51 6.94
CA ASP A 79 17.67 -4.62 6.10
C ASP A 79 18.15 -3.34 6.82
N ASN A 80 17.94 -3.25 8.14
CA ASN A 80 18.26 -2.11 9.01
C ASN A 80 17.45 -0.84 8.71
N VAL A 81 16.22 -1.00 8.19
CA VAL A 81 15.26 0.12 8.12
C VAL A 81 14.80 0.45 9.54
N VAL A 82 14.92 1.73 9.91
CA VAL A 82 14.46 2.26 11.20
C VAL A 82 13.19 3.10 11.06
N TYR A 83 12.87 3.52 9.84
CA TYR A 83 11.64 4.25 9.53
C TYR A 83 11.12 3.83 8.16
N LEU A 84 9.86 3.43 8.09
CA LEU A 84 9.20 2.93 6.89
C LEU A 84 7.89 3.69 6.63
N GLU A 85 7.77 4.34 5.48
CA GLU A 85 6.49 4.77 4.93
C GLU A 85 5.97 3.68 3.98
N LEU A 86 5.06 2.85 4.50
CA LEU A 86 4.46 1.76 3.74
C LEU A 86 3.19 2.25 3.04
N ARG A 87 3.19 2.13 1.71
CA ARG A 87 2.09 2.52 0.84
C ARG A 87 1.18 1.33 0.61
N VAL A 88 -0.11 1.51 0.82
CA VAL A 88 -1.10 0.43 0.73
C VAL A 88 -2.29 0.90 -0.09
N ARG A 89 -2.77 0.09 -1.04
CA ARG A 89 -4.07 0.32 -1.66
C ARG A 89 -5.15 -0.24 -0.74
N PRO A 90 -6.09 0.58 -0.24
CA PRO A 90 -7.23 0.06 0.49
C PRO A 90 -8.08 -0.82 -0.43
N ARG A 91 -8.30 -2.08 -0.05
CA ARG A 91 -9.04 -3.05 -0.87
C ARG A 91 -10.31 -3.49 -0.18
N GLN A 92 -11.41 -3.51 -0.91
CA GLN A 92 -12.56 -4.32 -0.53
C GLN A 92 -12.33 -5.73 -1.05
N THR A 93 -12.33 -6.70 -0.15
CA THR A 93 -12.20 -8.13 -0.47
C THR A 93 -13.55 -8.82 -0.31
N ARG A 94 -13.58 -10.16 -0.47
CA ARG A 94 -14.77 -10.97 -0.20
C ARG A 94 -15.23 -10.86 1.26
N ASP A 95 -14.26 -10.77 2.19
CA ASP A 95 -14.51 -10.91 3.62
C ASP A 95 -14.33 -9.58 4.38
N LEU A 96 -13.74 -8.55 3.75
CA LEU A 96 -13.36 -7.30 4.41
C LEU A 96 -13.77 -6.07 3.60
N SER A 97 -14.27 -5.05 4.29
CA SER A 97 -14.33 -3.69 3.76
C SER A 97 -12.94 -3.06 3.66
N ALA A 98 -12.80 -2.01 2.84
CA ALA A 98 -11.55 -1.27 2.73
C ALA A 98 -11.11 -0.62 4.05
N GLU A 99 -12.04 -0.31 4.96
CA GLU A 99 -11.68 0.20 6.28
C GLU A 99 -11.15 -0.90 7.20
N GLU A 100 -11.80 -2.07 7.20
CA GLU A 100 -11.33 -3.23 7.97
C GLU A 100 -9.96 -3.70 7.50
N ASP A 101 -9.71 -3.69 6.18
CA ASP A 101 -8.40 -3.94 5.57
C ASP A 101 -7.33 -3.04 6.21
N ILE A 102 -7.49 -1.71 6.15
CA ILE A 102 -6.50 -0.79 6.71
C ILE A 102 -6.37 -0.91 8.24
N ARG A 103 -7.46 -1.16 8.97
CA ARG A 103 -7.39 -1.40 10.42
C ARG A 103 -6.53 -2.62 10.75
N ILE A 104 -6.60 -3.69 9.95
CA ILE A 104 -5.73 -4.86 10.10
C ILE A 104 -4.25 -4.49 9.90
N PHE A 105 -3.92 -3.62 8.94
CA PHE A 105 -2.56 -3.12 8.78
C PHE A 105 -2.09 -2.36 10.02
N LEU A 106 -2.90 -1.41 10.50
CA LEU A 106 -2.57 -0.60 11.68
C LEU A 106 -2.35 -1.45 12.93
N ASP A 107 -3.26 -2.38 13.21
CA ASP A 107 -3.14 -3.28 14.37
C ASP A 107 -1.89 -4.17 14.26
N THR A 108 -1.61 -4.67 13.06
CA THR A 108 -0.45 -5.54 12.83
C THR A 108 0.87 -4.78 12.95
N ILE A 109 0.92 -3.53 12.51
CA ILE A 109 2.08 -2.65 12.69
C ILE A 109 2.28 -2.36 14.19
N LYS A 110 1.22 -1.98 14.91
CA LYS A 110 1.30 -1.74 16.37
C LYS A 110 1.83 -2.98 17.09
N ASP A 111 1.30 -4.16 16.80
CA ASP A 111 1.77 -5.43 17.36
C ASP A 111 3.24 -5.73 17.00
N PHE A 112 3.64 -5.43 15.77
CA PHE A 112 5.02 -5.63 15.31
C PHE A 112 6.00 -4.74 16.07
N GLU A 113 5.69 -3.45 16.22
CA GLU A 113 6.56 -2.47 16.89
C GLU A 113 6.76 -2.75 18.39
N ILE A 114 5.84 -3.47 19.05
CA ILE A 114 6.04 -3.97 20.41
C ILE A 114 7.25 -4.89 20.49
N HIS A 115 7.47 -5.72 19.47
CA HIS A 115 8.56 -6.71 19.43
C HIS A 115 9.80 -6.21 18.68
N PHE A 116 9.63 -5.24 17.77
CA PHE A 116 10.66 -4.72 16.89
C PHE A 116 10.77 -3.18 17.00
N SER A 117 10.89 -2.68 18.23
CA SER A 117 10.80 -1.25 18.56
C SER A 117 11.87 -0.33 17.96
N ALA A 118 12.88 -0.89 17.28
CA ALA A 118 13.89 -0.11 16.57
C ALA A 118 13.44 0.37 15.18
N MET A 119 12.31 -0.14 14.67
CA MET A 119 11.72 0.32 13.41
C MET A 119 10.32 0.87 13.67
N HIS A 120 10.05 2.06 13.14
CA HIS A 120 8.73 2.66 13.15
C HIS A 120 8.13 2.70 11.73
N THR A 121 6.85 2.38 11.61
CA THR A 121 6.14 2.28 10.33
C THR A 121 4.94 3.21 10.31
N GLN A 122 4.77 3.88 9.17
CA GLN A 122 3.66 4.78 8.88
C GLN A 122 2.97 4.37 7.60
N LEU A 123 1.64 4.53 7.54
CA LEU A 123 0.87 4.21 6.35
C LEU A 123 0.58 5.43 5.49
N LEU A 124 0.70 5.23 4.18
CA LEU A 124 0.14 6.12 3.17
C LEU A 124 -0.91 5.34 2.36
N LEU A 125 -2.10 5.91 2.21
CA LEU A 125 -3.16 5.27 1.42
C LEU A 125 -3.07 5.70 -0.04
N CYS A 126 -3.03 4.72 -0.93
CA CYS A 126 -2.87 4.93 -2.36
C CYS A 126 -4.19 5.34 -3.05
N VAL A 127 -4.19 6.50 -3.70
CA VAL A 127 -5.17 6.89 -4.72
C VAL A 127 -4.60 6.53 -6.10
N ASN A 128 -5.20 5.53 -6.74
CA ASN A 128 -4.73 5.05 -8.04
C ASN A 128 -5.21 5.93 -9.20
N ARG A 129 -4.36 6.15 -10.21
CA ARG A 129 -4.68 6.89 -11.46
C ARG A 129 -5.94 6.39 -12.15
N SER A 130 -6.24 5.09 -12.09
CA SER A 130 -7.45 4.49 -12.67
C SER A 130 -8.75 4.81 -11.91
N HIS A 131 -8.65 5.28 -10.66
CA HIS A 131 -9.83 5.54 -9.83
C HIS A 131 -10.72 6.64 -10.42
N SER A 132 -11.98 6.65 -9.96
CA SER A 132 -12.85 7.82 -10.11
C SER A 132 -12.51 8.87 -9.04
N LEU A 133 -12.94 10.12 -9.27
CA LEU A 133 -12.82 11.17 -8.25
C LEU A 133 -13.58 10.79 -6.96
N ALA A 134 -14.73 10.12 -7.08
CA ALA A 134 -15.49 9.67 -5.92
C ALA A 134 -14.68 8.67 -5.07
N ALA A 135 -14.06 7.67 -5.71
CA ALA A 135 -13.19 6.72 -5.02
C ALA A 135 -11.98 7.41 -4.36
N ALA A 136 -11.33 8.36 -5.06
CA ALA A 136 -10.24 9.15 -4.49
C ALA A 136 -10.66 9.91 -3.23
N LYS A 137 -11.82 10.60 -3.27
CA LYS A 137 -12.38 11.30 -2.10
C LYS A 137 -12.71 10.35 -0.95
N SER A 138 -13.23 9.17 -1.23
CA SER A 138 -13.51 8.15 -0.22
C SER A 138 -12.23 7.70 0.49
N ILE A 139 -11.13 7.50 -0.25
CA ILE A 139 -9.82 7.13 0.32
C ILE A 139 -9.25 8.26 1.19
N VAL A 140 -9.31 9.51 0.73
CA VAL A 140 -8.87 10.68 1.51
C VAL A 140 -9.68 10.81 2.81
N SER A 141 -10.99 10.60 2.72
CA SER A 141 -11.89 10.65 3.87
C SER A 141 -11.63 9.49 4.84
N LEU A 142 -11.30 8.30 4.33
CA LEU A 142 -10.88 7.15 5.14
C LEU A 142 -9.58 7.44 5.89
N ALA A 143 -8.54 7.93 5.21
CA ALA A 143 -7.27 8.30 5.83
C ALA A 143 -7.45 9.34 6.94
N THR A 144 -8.28 10.37 6.67
CA THR A 144 -8.58 11.42 7.64
C THR A 144 -9.26 10.87 8.90
N ARG A 145 -10.28 10.00 8.73
CA ARG A 145 -10.99 9.38 9.87
C ARG A 145 -10.07 8.45 10.66
N LEU A 146 -9.34 7.57 9.99
CA LEU A 146 -8.44 6.63 10.66
C LEU A 146 -7.34 7.37 11.43
N ARG A 147 -6.80 8.46 10.89
CA ARG A 147 -5.83 9.28 11.63
C ARG A 147 -6.44 9.92 12.89
N ALA A 148 -7.71 10.31 12.85
CA ALA A 148 -8.41 10.85 14.00
C ALA A 148 -8.74 9.78 15.05
N ASP A 149 -9.16 8.58 14.61
CA ASP A 149 -9.60 7.49 15.48
C ASP A 149 -8.43 6.69 16.09
N GLU A 150 -7.42 6.38 15.28
CA GLU A 150 -6.32 5.45 15.62
C GLU A 150 -4.99 6.15 15.93
N GLY A 151 -4.93 7.47 15.78
CA GLY A 151 -3.72 8.26 15.96
C GLY A 151 -2.85 8.32 14.69
N PRO A 152 -1.55 8.63 14.81
CA PRO A 152 -0.74 9.06 13.68
C PRO A 152 -0.41 7.95 12.66
N GLY A 153 -0.85 6.70 12.85
CA GLY A 153 -0.47 5.54 12.02
C GLY A 153 -0.82 5.63 10.54
N VAL A 154 -1.74 6.52 10.15
CA VAL A 154 -1.94 6.95 8.76
C VAL A 154 -1.49 8.39 8.62
N MET A 155 -0.40 8.62 7.89
CA MET A 155 0.17 9.96 7.74
C MET A 155 -0.26 10.68 6.48
N GLY A 156 -0.60 9.97 5.41
CA GLY A 156 -0.74 10.61 4.11
C GLY A 156 -1.41 9.81 3.02
N ILE A 157 -1.39 10.39 1.83
CA ILE A 157 -1.93 9.87 0.59
C ILE A 157 -0.81 9.80 -0.45
N ASP A 158 -0.78 8.70 -1.19
CA ASP A 158 0.07 8.55 -2.37
C ASP A 158 -0.78 8.58 -3.65
N PHE A 159 -0.33 9.30 -4.68
CA PHE A 159 -0.92 9.22 -6.02
C PHE A 159 -0.09 8.30 -6.90
N CYS A 160 -0.61 7.11 -7.20
CA CYS A 160 0.13 6.03 -7.84
C CYS A 160 -0.68 5.32 -8.94
N GLY A 161 -0.17 4.21 -9.47
CA GLY A 161 -0.84 3.41 -10.49
C GLY A 161 -0.29 3.63 -11.90
N ASP A 162 -0.86 2.94 -12.87
CA ASP A 162 -0.34 2.89 -14.24
C ASP A 162 -0.18 4.30 -14.85
N PRO A 163 1.05 4.74 -15.15
CA PRO A 163 1.32 6.06 -15.70
C PRO A 163 0.74 6.26 -17.11
N THR A 164 0.34 5.20 -17.79
CA THR A 164 -0.33 5.29 -19.10
C THR A 164 -1.81 5.64 -18.99
N VAL A 165 -2.38 5.59 -17.78
CA VAL A 165 -3.77 5.95 -17.48
C VAL A 165 -3.87 7.43 -17.10
N ARG A 166 -4.87 8.11 -17.68
CA ARG A 166 -5.14 9.55 -17.47
C ARG A 166 -3.91 10.42 -17.72
N VAL A 167 -3.44 10.38 -18.97
CA VAL A 167 -2.29 11.14 -19.46
C VAL A 167 -2.67 12.58 -19.85
N TYR A 168 -1.70 13.39 -20.25
CA TYR A 168 -1.91 14.75 -20.78
C TYR A 168 -2.67 15.72 -19.83
N GLY A 169 -2.50 15.53 -18.52
CA GLY A 169 -3.07 16.39 -17.48
C GLY A 169 -4.50 16.04 -17.05
N GLU A 170 -5.06 14.90 -17.49
CA GLU A 170 -6.36 14.42 -17.01
C GLU A 170 -6.42 14.19 -15.49
N ILE A 171 -5.26 14.00 -14.85
CA ILE A 171 -5.15 13.87 -13.40
C ILE A 171 -5.65 15.10 -12.62
N SER A 172 -5.82 16.26 -13.28
CA SER A 172 -6.40 17.46 -12.65
C SER A 172 -7.80 17.23 -12.09
N MET A 173 -8.49 16.19 -12.53
CA MET A 173 -9.76 15.78 -11.93
C MET A 173 -9.62 15.39 -10.45
N PHE A 174 -8.44 14.96 -10.00
CA PHE A 174 -8.19 14.56 -8.61
C PHE A 174 -7.81 15.73 -7.69
N THR A 175 -7.51 16.92 -8.23
CA THR A 175 -7.17 18.11 -7.43
C THR A 175 -8.13 18.36 -6.27
N PRO A 176 -9.48 18.21 -6.40
CA PRO A 176 -10.38 18.38 -5.26
C PRO A 176 -10.14 17.37 -4.11
N ALA A 177 -9.74 16.13 -4.40
CA ALA A 177 -9.44 15.13 -3.38
C ALA A 177 -8.12 15.44 -2.67
N PHE A 178 -7.09 15.86 -3.40
CA PHE A 178 -5.79 16.21 -2.81
C PHE A 178 -5.83 17.53 -2.04
N LYS A 179 -6.65 18.51 -2.47
CA LYS A 179 -6.94 19.70 -1.66
C LYS A 179 -7.59 19.33 -0.33
N GLN A 180 -8.58 18.43 -0.36
CA GLN A 180 -9.19 17.91 0.87
C GLN A 180 -8.12 17.22 1.75
N ALA A 181 -7.19 16.44 1.17
CA ALA A 181 -6.13 15.81 1.95
C ALA A 181 -5.23 16.84 2.65
N ALA A 182 -4.80 17.88 1.92
CA ALA A 182 -3.97 18.95 2.45
C ALA A 182 -4.70 19.77 3.55
N GLU A 183 -5.99 20.08 3.34
CA GLU A 183 -6.82 20.77 4.34
C GLU A 183 -6.99 19.96 5.64
N ASN A 184 -6.97 18.63 5.55
CA ASN A 184 -6.97 17.72 6.71
C ASN A 184 -5.55 17.42 7.24
N GLY A 185 -4.52 18.11 6.74
CA GLY A 185 -3.14 17.99 7.18
C GLY A 185 -2.46 16.66 6.84
N LEU A 186 -3.01 15.87 5.90
CA LEU A 186 -2.39 14.65 5.41
C LEU A 186 -1.18 14.98 4.52
N GLY A 187 -0.09 14.22 4.69
CA GLY A 187 1.03 14.25 3.76
C GLY A 187 0.60 13.81 2.37
N ILE A 188 1.21 14.39 1.33
CA ILE A 188 0.92 14.08 -0.07
C ILE A 188 2.23 13.73 -0.76
N THR A 189 2.27 12.55 -1.38
CA THR A 189 3.30 12.15 -2.33
C THR A 189 2.63 11.77 -3.64
N VAL A 190 3.34 11.96 -4.76
CA VAL A 190 2.82 11.71 -6.09
C VAL A 190 3.90 11.04 -6.92
N SER A 191 3.56 9.99 -7.65
CA SER A 191 4.44 9.46 -8.68
C SER A 191 4.32 10.32 -9.94
N PHE A 192 5.44 10.87 -10.38
CA PHE A 192 5.53 11.79 -11.51
C PHE A 192 6.72 11.44 -12.39
N ALA A 193 6.57 11.67 -13.70
CA ALA A 193 7.61 11.44 -14.71
C ALA A 193 8.21 10.01 -14.71
N GLU A 194 7.42 9.01 -14.31
CA GLU A 194 7.79 7.59 -14.46
C GLU A 194 7.95 7.19 -15.92
N THR A 195 7.19 7.84 -16.81
CA THR A 195 7.29 7.66 -18.26
C THR A 195 7.25 9.02 -18.96
N ILE A 196 7.59 9.04 -20.26
CA ILE A 196 7.51 10.25 -21.09
C ILE A 196 6.08 10.83 -21.07
N ALA A 197 5.06 9.98 -21.02
CA ALA A 197 3.66 10.40 -21.06
C ALA A 197 3.22 11.18 -19.80
N THR A 198 3.83 10.91 -18.64
CA THR A 198 3.52 11.55 -17.36
C THR A 198 4.47 12.68 -16.99
N GLY A 199 5.45 12.99 -17.85
CA GLY A 199 6.40 14.09 -17.66
C GLY A 199 5.99 15.42 -18.28
N SER A 200 4.72 15.57 -18.70
CA SER A 200 4.28 16.80 -19.39
C SER A 200 4.26 18.00 -18.45
N ARG A 201 4.55 19.20 -18.98
CA ARG A 201 4.53 20.44 -18.19
C ARG A 201 3.17 20.70 -17.54
N ARG A 202 2.09 20.39 -18.27
CA ARG A 202 0.71 20.52 -17.76
C ARG A 202 0.45 19.63 -16.55
N GLU A 203 0.98 18.41 -16.57
CA GLU A 203 0.85 17.47 -15.44
C GLU A 203 1.65 17.97 -14.24
N LEU A 204 2.88 18.45 -14.45
CA LEU A 204 3.68 19.08 -13.40
C LEU A 204 2.95 20.28 -12.76
N ASP A 205 2.44 21.21 -13.58
CA ASP A 205 1.73 22.39 -13.08
C ASP A 205 0.46 22.01 -12.29
N THR A 206 -0.18 20.89 -12.63
CA THR A 206 -1.34 20.35 -11.89
C THR A 206 -0.94 19.75 -10.55
N LEU A 207 0.19 19.04 -10.49
CA LEU A 207 0.69 18.42 -9.26
C LEU A 207 1.22 19.44 -8.25
N LEU A 208 1.65 20.61 -8.72
CA LEU A 208 2.18 21.70 -7.90
C LEU A 208 1.11 22.72 -7.46
N SER A 209 -0.14 22.60 -7.91
CA SER A 209 -1.23 23.55 -7.64
C SER A 209 -2.06 23.22 -6.40
#